data_AF-A0A1E4TFA5-F1
#
_entry.id   AF-A0A1E4TFA5-F1
#
_cell.length_a   1.000
_cell.length_b   1.000
_cell.length_c   1.000
_cell.angle_alpha   90.00
_cell.angle_beta   90.00
_cell.angle_gamma   90.00
#
_symmetry.space_group_name_H-M   'P 1'
#
loop_
_entity.id
_entity.type
_entity.pdbx_description
1 polymer ?
#
loop_
_entity_poly.entity_id
_entity_poly.type
_entity_poly.pdbx_seq_one_letter_code
_entity_poly.pdbx_strand_id
1 'polypeptide(L)'
;MADDRRPPPADLQRQYDEFKSKLEQINLKISELDAESADHAVVIKTLTAVPPDRKAYRLIGGILTEGTVETVLPAVKANKEGIEKVIVQLKSELSRAEKDLASWQAKHKVQIVRDPTAAM
;
A
#
# COMPACT_ATOMS: atom_id res chain seq x y z
N MET A 1 -7.99 18.02 36.35
CA MET A 1 -6.64 18.30 35.80
C MET A 1 -6.12 16.98 35.25
N ALA A 2 -6.02 16.84 33.93
CA ALA A 2 -5.46 15.63 33.34
C ALA A 2 -3.98 15.57 33.73
N ASP A 3 -3.56 14.42 34.25
CA ASP A 3 -2.24 14.18 34.79
C ASP A 3 -1.18 14.28 33.68
N ASP A 4 -0.45 15.40 33.61
CA ASP A 4 0.57 15.71 32.60
C ASP A 4 1.90 14.93 32.84
N ARG A 5 1.80 13.75 33.47
CA ARG A 5 2.94 12.88 33.76
C ARG A 5 3.30 12.12 32.49
N ARG A 6 4.57 12.22 32.07
CA ARG A 6 5.14 11.42 30.99
C ARG A 6 4.81 9.93 31.20
N PRO A 7 4.30 9.22 30.18
CA PRO A 7 4.05 7.79 30.29
C PRO A 7 5.33 7.02 30.66
N PRO A 8 5.21 5.88 31.37
CA PRO A 8 6.32 4.98 31.63
C PRO A 8 7.07 4.60 30.33
N PRO A 9 8.39 4.34 30.38
CA PRO A 9 9.16 3.96 29.20
C PRO A 9 8.61 2.75 28.44
N ALA A 10 8.05 1.76 29.15
CA ALA A 10 7.44 0.58 28.54
C ALA A 10 6.21 0.92 27.67
N ASP A 11 5.37 1.86 28.13
CA ASP A 11 4.20 2.30 27.37
C ASP A 11 4.60 3.12 26.15
N LEU A 12 5.68 3.90 26.24
CA LEU A 12 6.23 4.62 25.10
C LEU A 12 6.84 3.68 24.06
N GLN A 13 7.55 2.64 24.50
CA GLN A 13 8.09 1.62 23.60
C GLN A 13 6.97 0.91 22.85
N ARG A 14 5.93 0.47 23.56
CA ARG A 14 4.76 -0.18 22.95
C ARG A 14 4.08 0.71 21.90
N GLN A 15 3.84 1.98 22.23
CA GLN A 15 3.25 2.93 21.28
C GLN A 15 4.14 3.12 20.04
N TYR A 16 5.45 3.20 20.22
CA TYR A 16 6.39 3.28 19.11
C TYR A 16 6.34 2.03 18.21
N ASP A 17 6.29 0.84 18.81
CA ASP A 17 6.19 -0.42 18.06
C ASP A 17 4.87 -0.50 17.28
N GLU A 18 3.77 0.02 17.85
CA GLU A 18 2.47 0.15 17.15
C GLU A 18 2.57 1.10 15.94
N PHE A 19 3.21 2.26 16.07
CA PHE A 19 3.47 3.17 14.94
C PHE A 19 4.32 2.50 13.86
N LYS A 20 5.41 1.84 14.25
CA LYS A 20 6.32 1.16 13.33
C LYS A 20 5.61 0.04 12.57
N SER A 21 4.86 -0.81 13.28
CA SER A 21 4.06 -1.87 12.68
C SER A 21 3.05 -1.31 11.68
N LYS A 22 2.40 -0.17 11.99
CA LYS A 22 1.45 0.47 11.08
C LYS A 22 2.14 0.95 9.79
N LEU A 23 3.29 1.63 9.92
CA LEU A 23 4.06 2.13 8.77
C LEU A 23 4.53 0.98 7.87
N GLU A 24 5.01 -0.11 8.46
CA GLU A 24 5.45 -1.30 7.74
C GLU A 24 4.28 -1.96 6.98
N GLN A 25 3.12 -2.10 7.62
CA GLN A 25 1.92 -2.66 6.98
C GLN A 25 1.45 -1.82 5.78
N ILE A 26 1.44 -0.48 5.91
CA ILE A 26 1.05 0.39 4.80
C ILE A 26 2.04 0.27 3.64
N ASN A 27 3.35 0.27 3.92
CA ASN A 27 4.39 0.14 2.90
C ASN A 27 4.32 -1.21 2.17
N LEU A 28 4.09 -2.29 2.91
CA LEU A 28 3.90 -3.62 2.33
C LEU A 28 2.70 -3.63 1.39
N LYS A 29 1.56 -3.07 1.82
CA LYS A 29 0.35 -3.01 0.99
C LYS A 29 0.54 -2.15 -0.26
N ILE A 30 1.25 -1.02 -0.16
CA ILE A 30 1.60 -0.19 -1.32
C ILE A 30 2.42 -1.01 -2.32
N SER A 31 3.45 -1.71 -1.84
CA SER A 31 4.35 -2.51 -2.69
C SER A 31 3.62 -3.64 -3.42
N GLU A 32 2.71 -4.34 -2.73
CA GLU A 32 1.85 -5.36 -3.33
C GLU A 32 0.99 -4.78 -4.46
N LEU A 33 0.32 -3.64 -4.22
CA LEU A 33 -0.57 -3.02 -5.19
C LEU A 33 0.21 -2.40 -6.37
N ASP A 34 1.40 -1.85 -6.13
CA ASP A 34 2.29 -1.35 -7.20
C ASP A 34 2.69 -2.50 -8.14
N ALA A 35 2.98 -3.70 -7.60
CA ALA A 35 3.25 -4.89 -8.41
C ALA A 35 2.01 -5.33 -9.22
N GLU A 36 0.84 -5.39 -8.59
CA GLU A 36 -0.42 -5.74 -9.28
C GLU A 36 -0.74 -4.74 -10.42
N SER A 37 -0.54 -3.44 -10.19
CA SER A 37 -0.72 -2.40 -11.21
C SER A 37 0.26 -2.56 -12.39
N ALA A 38 1.51 -2.94 -12.11
CA ALA A 38 2.52 -3.20 -13.13
C ALA A 38 2.14 -4.42 -13.99
N ASP A 39 1.66 -5.50 -13.38
CA ASP A 39 1.16 -6.68 -14.09
C ASP A 39 -0.03 -6.32 -14.99
N HIS A 40 -0.98 -5.54 -14.47
CA HIS A 40 -2.09 -5.02 -15.28
C HIS A 40 -1.61 -4.20 -16.48
N ALA A 41 -0.56 -3.37 -16.32
CA ALA A 41 -0.01 -2.59 -17.41
C ALA A 41 0.57 -3.48 -18.52
N VAL A 42 1.24 -4.57 -18.15
CA VAL A 42 1.76 -5.57 -19.12
C VAL A 42 0.62 -6.26 -19.86
N VAL A 43 -0.45 -6.64 -19.16
CA VAL A 43 -1.65 -7.24 -19.78
C VAL A 43 -2.30 -6.26 -20.76
N ILE A 44 -2.50 -5.00 -20.36
CA ILE A 44 -3.08 -3.95 -21.22
C ILE A 44 -2.24 -3.77 -22.48
N LYS A 45 -0.91 -3.67 -22.35
CA LYS A 45 0.00 -3.54 -23.49
C LYS A 45 -0.13 -4.70 -24.46
N THR A 46 -0.21 -5.92 -23.93
CA THR A 46 -0.32 -7.15 -24.74
C THR A 46 -1.67 -7.22 -25.47
N LEU A 47 -2.77 -6.91 -24.77
CA LEU A 47 -4.12 -6.90 -25.34
C LEU A 47 -4.30 -5.79 -26.39
N THR A 48 -3.62 -4.65 -26.25
CA THR A 48 -3.69 -3.55 -27.22
C THR A 48 -2.94 -3.89 -28.53
N ALA A 49 -2.00 -4.84 -28.49
CA ALA A 49 -1.22 -5.27 -29.66
C ALA A 49 -1.93 -6.36 -30.50
N VAL A 50 -3.13 -6.78 -30.13
CA VAL A 50 -3.90 -7.82 -30.82
C VAL A 50 -5.26 -7.27 -31.28
N PRO A 51 -5.88 -7.89 -32.30
CA PRO A 51 -7.17 -7.44 -32.82
C PRO A 51 -8.29 -7.41 -31.75
N PRO A 52 -9.19 -6.42 -31.78
CA PRO A 52 -10.24 -6.24 -30.77
C PRO A 52 -11.28 -7.38 -30.74
N ASP A 53 -11.50 -8.05 -31.87
CA ASP A 53 -12.40 -9.18 -32.04
C ASP A 53 -11.79 -10.52 -31.60
N ARG A 54 -10.48 -10.55 -31.31
CA ARG A 54 -9.81 -11.75 -30.82
C ARG A 54 -10.42 -12.18 -29.49
N LYS A 55 -10.70 -13.49 -29.35
CA LYS A 55 -11.16 -14.07 -28.10
C LYS A 55 -10.16 -13.81 -26.96
N ALA A 56 -10.70 -13.43 -25.81
CA ALA A 56 -9.97 -13.21 -24.57
C ALA A 56 -10.67 -13.95 -23.43
N TYR A 57 -9.89 -14.48 -22.49
CA TYR A 57 -10.39 -15.20 -21.34
C TYR A 57 -9.91 -14.51 -20.07
N ARG A 58 -10.83 -14.24 -19.13
CA ARG A 58 -10.52 -13.61 -17.86
C ARG A 58 -10.81 -14.58 -16.72
N LEU A 59 -9.81 -14.83 -15.87
CA LEU A 59 -9.96 -15.61 -14.66
C LEU A 59 -10.33 -14.69 -13.49
N ILE A 60 -11.46 -14.93 -12.84
CA ILE A 60 -11.94 -14.17 -11.68
C ILE A 60 -12.36 -15.17 -10.60
N GLY A 61 -11.68 -15.15 -9.45
CA GLY A 61 -12.04 -16.03 -8.32
C GLY A 61 -12.07 -17.52 -8.69
N GLY A 62 -11.24 -17.95 -9.64
CA GLY A 62 -11.22 -19.34 -10.14
C GLY A 62 -12.18 -19.65 -11.29
N ILE A 63 -13.04 -18.71 -11.69
CA ILE A 63 -13.97 -18.88 -12.82
C ILE A 63 -13.40 -18.20 -14.06
N LEU A 64 -13.34 -18.93 -15.18
CA LEU A 64 -12.91 -18.40 -16.47
C LEU A 64 -14.12 -17.86 -17.24
N THR A 65 -14.09 -16.58 -17.58
CA THR A 65 -15.11 -15.91 -18.40
C THR A 65 -14.57 -15.70 -19.81
N GLU A 66 -15.33 -16.08 -20.84
CA GLU A 66 -15.01 -15.83 -22.24
C GLU A 66 -15.53 -14.45 -22.68
N GLY A 67 -14.73 -13.74 -23.47
CA GLY A 67 -15.08 -12.48 -24.10
C GLY A 67 -14.18 -12.18 -25.30
N THR A 68 -14.14 -10.93 -25.72
CA THR A 68 -13.21 -10.42 -26.75
C THR A 68 -12.27 -9.42 -26.11
N VAL A 69 -11.18 -9.08 -26.80
CA VAL A 69 -10.26 -8.02 -26.37
C VAL A 69 -11.03 -6.71 -26.16
N GLU A 70 -11.97 -6.38 -27.04
CA GLU A 70 -12.81 -5.18 -26.93
C GLU A 70 -13.61 -5.12 -25.63
N THR A 71 -14.16 -6.24 -25.15
CA THR A 71 -14.97 -6.27 -23.93
C THR A 71 -14.14 -6.45 -22.65
N VAL A 72 -13.00 -7.12 -22.74
CA VAL A 72 -12.12 -7.39 -21.59
C VAL A 72 -11.20 -6.21 -21.27
N LEU A 73 -10.63 -5.55 -22.29
CA LEU A 73 -9.65 -4.49 -22.10
C LEU A 73 -10.15 -3.32 -21.23
N PRO A 74 -11.40 -2.82 -21.37
CA PRO A 74 -11.92 -1.77 -20.51
C PRO A 74 -11.97 -2.18 -19.04
N ALA A 75 -12.33 -3.43 -18.73
CA ALA A 75 -12.38 -3.94 -17.36
C ALA A 75 -10.97 -4.01 -16.73
N VAL A 76 -9.96 -4.45 -17.49
CA VAL A 76 -8.57 -4.50 -17.03
C VAL A 76 -8.04 -3.07 -16.77
N LYS A 77 -8.36 -2.11 -17.63
CA LYS A 77 -8.00 -0.68 -17.44
C LYS A 77 -8.67 -0.08 -16.21
N ALA A 78 -9.97 -0.26 -16.06
CA ALA A 78 -10.72 0.25 -14.91
C ALA A 78 -10.20 -0.31 -13.58
N ASN A 79 -9.85 -1.60 -13.55
CA ASN A 79 -9.24 -2.22 -12.37
C ASN A 79 -7.88 -1.60 -12.03
N LYS A 80 -7.00 -1.44 -13.03
CA LYS A 80 -5.70 -0.78 -12.84
C LYS A 80 -5.86 0.63 -12.27
N GLU A 81 -6.76 1.44 -12.83
CA GLU A 81 -7.04 2.79 -12.35
C GLU A 81 -7.59 2.79 -10.92
N GLY A 82 -8.41 1.79 -10.57
CA GLY A 82 -8.89 1.58 -9.20
C GLY A 82 -7.74 1.30 -8.23
N ILE A 83 -6.83 0.40 -8.60
CA ILE A 83 -5.62 0.08 -7.81
C ILE A 83 -4.75 1.32 -7.63
N GLU A 84 -4.50 2.09 -8.69
CA GLU A 84 -3.71 3.33 -8.62
C GLU A 84 -4.33 4.38 -7.69
N LYS A 85 -5.67 4.51 -7.68
CA LYS A 85 -6.37 5.39 -6.73
C LYS A 85 -6.17 4.94 -5.28
N VAL A 86 -6.24 3.63 -5.01
CA VAL A 86 -6.00 3.08 -3.66
C VAL A 86 -4.55 3.30 -3.23
N ILE A 87 -3.58 3.12 -4.13
CA ILE A 87 -2.16 3.40 -3.86
C ILE A 87 -1.96 4.86 -3.45
N VAL A 88 -2.59 5.82 -4.16
CA VAL A 88 -2.52 7.25 -3.79
C VAL A 88 -3.10 7.50 -2.40
N GLN A 89 -4.22 6.85 -2.06
CA GLN A 89 -4.82 6.96 -0.73
C GLN A 89 -3.88 6.40 0.36
N LEU A 90 -3.27 5.23 0.14
CA LEU A 90 -2.31 4.62 1.06
C LEU A 90 -1.06 5.47 1.24
N LYS A 91 -0.53 6.08 0.17
CA LYS A 91 0.60 7.02 0.24
C LYS A 91 0.27 8.26 1.08
N SER A 92 -0.96 8.76 0.97
CA SER A 92 -1.46 9.85 1.82
C SER A 92 -1.56 9.41 3.29
N GLU A 93 -2.09 8.21 3.56
CA GLU A 93 -2.16 7.64 4.91
C GLU A 93 -0.78 7.43 5.52
N LEU A 94 0.18 6.94 4.73
CA LEU A 94 1.58 6.77 5.13
C LEU A 94 2.17 8.10 5.61
N SER A 95 2.08 9.14 4.77
CA SER A 95 2.58 10.48 5.11
C SER A 95 1.90 11.05 6.37
N ARG A 96 0.61 10.76 6.58
CA ARG A 96 -0.08 11.15 7.81
C ARG A 96 0.47 10.40 9.02
N ALA A 97 0.63 9.09 8.93
CA ALA A 97 1.17 8.26 10.01
C ALA A 97 2.61 8.65 10.39
N GLU A 98 3.44 9.02 9.41
CA GLU A 98 4.80 9.54 9.63
C GLU A 98 4.78 10.87 10.41
N LYS A 99 3.87 11.77 10.06
CA LYS A 99 3.68 13.04 10.80
C LYS A 99 3.15 12.83 12.21
N ASP A 100 2.25 11.88 12.39
CA ASP A 100 1.72 11.51 13.71
C ASP A 100 2.84 10.95 14.60
N LEU A 101 3.69 10.07 14.06
CA LEU A 101 4.87 9.55 14.76
C LEU A 101 5.83 10.69 15.14
N ALA A 102 6.18 11.59 14.21
CA ALA A 102 7.07 12.71 14.49
C ALA A 102 6.51 13.64 15.58
N SER A 103 5.21 13.91 15.54
CA SER A 103 4.52 14.73 16.54
C SER A 103 4.50 14.05 17.92
N TRP A 104 4.27 12.73 17.95
CA TRP A 104 4.33 11.93 19.17
C TRP A 104 5.75 11.92 19.77
N GLN A 105 6.78 11.75 18.95
CA GLN A 105 8.18 11.79 19.39
C GLN A 105 8.53 13.14 20.03
N ALA A 106 8.15 14.24 19.38
CA ALA A 106 8.38 15.58 19.90
C ALA A 106 7.65 15.82 21.24
N LYS A 107 6.39 15.38 21.33
CA LYS A 107 5.57 15.51 22.55
C LYS A 107 6.16 14.75 23.73
N HIS A 108 6.64 13.53 23.50
CA HIS A 108 7.11 12.64 24.57
C HIS A 108 8.64 12.68 24.77
N LYS A 109 9.36 13.52 24.02
CA LYS A 109 10.83 13.63 24.00
C LYS A 109 11.48 12.24 23.86
N VAL A 110 10.90 11.42 23.00
CA VAL A 110 11.40 10.06 22.73
C VAL A 110 12.50 10.17 21.68
N GLN A 111 13.66 9.60 21.98
CA GLN A 111 14.74 9.41 21.01
C GLN A 111 14.74 7.95 20.58
N ILE A 112 14.67 7.71 19.27
CA ILE A 112 14.90 6.37 18.73
C ILE A 112 16.40 6.12 18.84
N VAL A 113 16.78 5.20 19.71
CA VAL A 113 18.13 4.63 19.69
C VAL A 113 18.15 3.66 18.50
N ARG A 114 18.73 4.07 17.37
CA ARG A 114 19.05 3.13 16.30
C ARG A 114 20.21 2.29 16.79
N ASP A 115 19.95 1.01 17.04
CA ASP A 115 20.98 0.03 17.35
C ASP A 115 21.96 -0.06 16.16
N PRO A 116 23.25 0.28 16.31
CA PRO A 116 24.20 0.33 15.19
C PRO A 116 24.46 -1.04 14.53
N THR A 117 23.96 -2.11 15.14
CA THR A 117 24.13 -3.49 14.67
C THR A 117 23.20 -3.89 13.52
N ALA A 118 22.17 -3.10 13.19
CA ALA A 118 21.20 -3.42 12.14
C ALA A 118 21.65 -3.02 10.71
N ALA A 119 22.86 -2.48 10.55
CA ALA A 119 23.43 -2.05 9.27
C ALA A 119 24.73 -2.79 8.89
N MET A 120 25.04 -3.92 9.55
CA MET A 120 26.16 -4.80 9.21
C MET A 120 25.68 -6.09 8.54
#